data_AF-A0A4R4V7S1-F1
#
_entry.id   AF-A0A4R4V7S1-F1
#
_cell.length_a   1.000
_cell.length_b   1.000
_cell.length_c   1.000
_cell.angle_alpha   90.00
_cell.angle_beta   90.00
_cell.angle_gamma   90.00
#
_symmetry.space_group_name_H-M   'P 1'
#
loop_
_entity.id
_entity.type
_entity.pdbx_description
1 polymer ?
#
loop_
_entity_poly.entity_id
_entity_poly.type
_entity_poly.pdbx_seq_one_letter_code
_entity_poly.pdbx_strand_id
1 'polypeptide(L)'
;MTVHIQDSPAAAYRRAGEAHDLDALMTTLAADVTLHSPLSAEVTFEGKDQVGELFSVVLSVLSGMRYHSDIGDDRTRALTATARLGDLEIHEAAVVEVDDGGLVRDITLFIRPLPALTALMGALGPGMARASGRPGLALLVGAAVKPLAAMTRLGDRTLVPLVTRPDRR
;
A
#
# COMPACT_ATOMS: atom_id res chain seq x y z
N MET A 1 -22.70 -14.71 -6.84
CA MET A 1 -22.87 -13.37 -7.41
C MET A 1 -21.52 -12.96 -7.98
N THR A 2 -21.35 -13.08 -9.30
CA THR A 2 -20.07 -12.90 -9.97
C THR A 2 -19.90 -11.41 -10.25
N VAL A 3 -19.04 -10.73 -9.50
CA VAL A 3 -18.81 -9.30 -9.70
C VAL A 3 -17.81 -9.13 -10.83
N HIS A 4 -18.28 -8.60 -11.96
CA HIS A 4 -17.45 -8.27 -13.11
C HIS A 4 -16.55 -7.08 -12.77
N ILE A 5 -15.24 -7.26 -12.97
CA ILE A 5 -14.16 -6.27 -12.78
C ILE A 5 -14.40 -4.92 -13.52
N GLN A 6 -15.35 -4.85 -14.45
CA GLN A 6 -15.57 -3.71 -15.35
C GLN A 6 -16.55 -2.65 -14.82
N ASP A 7 -17.51 -3.02 -13.95
CA ASP A 7 -18.53 -2.09 -13.40
C ASP A 7 -18.28 -1.75 -11.91
N SER A 8 -17.03 -1.87 -11.47
CA SER A 8 -16.68 -1.60 -10.08
C SER A 8 -16.64 -0.09 -9.79
N PRO A 9 -17.19 0.36 -8.65
CA PRO A 9 -17.06 1.76 -8.22
C PRO A 9 -15.60 2.16 -7.96
N ALA A 10 -14.70 1.19 -7.73
CA ALA A 10 -13.26 1.42 -7.56
C ALA A 10 -12.44 1.32 -8.87
N ALA A 11 -13.08 1.18 -10.04
CA ALA A 11 -12.37 0.98 -11.31
C ALA A 11 -11.49 2.18 -11.70
N ALA A 12 -11.91 3.41 -11.39
CA ALA A 12 -11.09 4.60 -11.64
C ALA A 12 -9.84 4.63 -10.72
N TYR A 13 -10.03 4.35 -9.43
CA TYR A 13 -8.95 4.25 -8.44
C TYR A 13 -7.89 3.24 -8.87
N ARG A 14 -8.32 2.04 -9.28
CA ARG A 14 -7.40 1.00 -9.76
C ARG A 14 -6.61 1.43 -11.00
N ARG A 15 -7.29 1.99 -12.00
CA ARG A 15 -6.63 2.44 -13.23
C ARG A 15 -5.60 3.54 -12.96
N ALA A 16 -5.90 4.47 -12.07
CA ALA A 16 -4.95 5.51 -11.67
C ALA A 16 -3.72 4.92 -10.96
N GLY A 17 -3.92 3.94 -10.06
CA GLY A 17 -2.83 3.23 -9.40
C GLY A 17 -1.93 2.45 -10.37
N GLU A 18 -2.52 1.72 -11.33
CA GLU A 18 -1.77 1.00 -12.37
C GLU A 18 -1.03 1.93 -13.33
N ALA A 19 -1.63 3.07 -13.66
CA ALA A 19 -1.03 4.10 -14.50
C ALA A 19 0.06 4.90 -13.77
N HIS A 20 0.19 4.72 -12.44
CA HIS A 20 1.13 5.46 -11.61
C HIS A 20 0.91 6.98 -11.66
N ASP A 21 -0.37 7.38 -11.75
CA ASP A 21 -0.81 8.75 -11.96
C ASP A 21 -1.42 9.31 -10.67
N LEU A 22 -0.64 10.15 -9.97
CA LEU A 22 -1.07 10.77 -8.72
C LEU A 22 -2.27 11.69 -8.93
N ASP A 23 -2.28 12.50 -9.98
CA ASP A 23 -3.35 13.48 -10.21
C ASP A 23 -4.68 12.76 -10.49
N ALA A 24 -4.63 11.71 -11.33
CA ALA A 24 -5.78 10.85 -11.56
C ALA A 24 -6.24 10.17 -10.26
N LEU A 25 -5.32 9.66 -9.45
CA LEU A 25 -5.66 9.00 -8.19
C LEU A 25 -6.37 9.95 -7.23
N MET A 26 -5.87 11.19 -7.09
CA MET A 26 -6.47 12.22 -6.24
C MET A 26 -7.89 12.63 -6.67
N THR A 27 -8.24 12.48 -7.95
CA THR A 27 -9.61 12.74 -8.44
C THR A 27 -10.62 11.69 -7.98
N THR A 28 -10.16 10.50 -7.61
CA THR A 28 -11.01 9.37 -7.19
C THR A 28 -11.34 9.36 -5.70
N LEU A 29 -10.71 10.24 -4.92
CA LEU A 29 -10.86 10.29 -3.47
C LEU A 29 -11.93 11.31 -3.05
N ALA A 30 -12.64 11.04 -1.97
CA ALA A 30 -13.49 12.00 -1.28
C ALA A 30 -12.62 13.12 -0.66
N ALA A 31 -13.22 14.26 -0.33
CA ALA A 31 -12.49 15.39 0.27
C ALA A 31 -11.95 15.04 1.68
N ASP A 32 -12.72 14.25 2.42
CA ASP A 32 -12.51 13.78 3.79
C ASP A 32 -11.98 12.34 3.85
N VAL A 33 -11.30 11.89 2.79
CA VAL A 33 -10.77 10.52 2.71
C VAL A 33 -9.87 10.18 3.91
N THR A 34 -10.06 9.01 4.49
CA THR A 34 -9.20 8.46 5.55
C THR A 34 -8.43 7.26 5.03
N LEU A 35 -7.13 7.22 5.27
CA LEU A 35 -6.29 6.06 4.98
C LEU A 35 -5.68 5.49 6.27
N HIS A 36 -5.93 4.20 6.50
CA HIS A 36 -5.41 3.42 7.62
C HIS A 36 -4.16 2.64 7.19
N SER A 37 -3.07 2.90 7.90
CA SER A 37 -1.75 2.38 7.57
C SER A 37 -1.62 0.87 7.83
N PRO A 38 -0.92 0.10 6.97
CA PRO A 38 -0.60 -1.30 7.25
C PRO A 38 0.52 -1.45 8.31
N LEU A 39 1.13 -0.32 8.73
CA LEU A 39 2.30 -0.28 9.62
C LEU A 39 1.95 0.06 11.06
N SER A 40 0.84 0.75 11.32
CA SER A 40 0.46 1.20 12.65
C SER A 40 -1.06 1.34 12.76
N ALA A 41 -1.62 0.82 13.85
CA ALA A 41 -3.03 0.98 14.18
C ALA A 41 -3.38 2.40 14.68
N GLU A 42 -2.38 3.20 15.08
CA GLU A 42 -2.58 4.55 15.61
C GLU A 42 -2.42 5.64 14.54
N VAL A 43 -1.96 5.28 13.33
CA VAL A 43 -1.65 6.25 12.28
C VAL A 43 -2.71 6.16 11.19
N THR A 44 -3.49 7.23 11.09
CA THR A 44 -4.38 7.53 9.98
C THR A 44 -3.88 8.77 9.23
N PHE A 45 -4.14 8.80 7.93
CA PHE A 45 -3.94 9.99 7.08
C PHE A 45 -5.30 10.52 6.69
N GLU A 46 -5.58 11.77 7.02
CA GLU A 46 -6.90 12.37 6.88
C GLU A 46 -6.91 13.49 5.85
N GLY A 47 -7.88 13.44 4.95
CA GLY A 47 -8.07 14.39 3.87
C GLY A 47 -7.09 14.22 2.71
N LYS A 48 -7.43 14.88 1.59
CA LYS A 48 -6.66 14.78 0.34
C LYS A 48 -5.21 15.21 0.47
N ASP A 49 -4.90 16.19 1.31
CA ASP A 49 -3.53 16.71 1.42
C ASP A 49 -2.59 15.66 2.00
N GLN A 50 -2.96 15.05 3.14
CA GLN A 50 -2.13 14.03 3.80
C GLN A 50 -2.06 12.73 2.99
N VAL A 51 -3.20 12.29 2.44
CA VAL A 51 -3.26 11.09 1.60
C VAL A 51 -2.48 11.29 0.30
N GLY A 52 -2.53 12.50 -0.29
CA GLY A 52 -1.76 12.85 -1.48
C GLY A 52 -0.25 12.88 -1.23
N GLU A 53 0.20 13.40 -0.09
CA GLU A 53 1.62 13.36 0.32
C GLU A 53 2.09 11.91 0.45
N LEU A 54 1.29 11.06 1.13
CA LEU A 54 1.60 9.63 1.26
C LEU A 54 1.66 8.95 -0.11
N PHE A 55 0.65 9.12 -0.96
CA PHE A 55 0.60 8.49 -2.28
C PHE A 55 1.73 8.96 -3.19
N SER A 56 2.13 10.24 -3.11
CA SER A 56 3.31 10.74 -3.82
C SER A 56 4.57 9.97 -3.42
N VAL A 57 4.78 9.72 -2.12
CA VAL A 57 5.91 8.92 -1.64
C VAL A 57 5.78 7.46 -2.07
N VAL A 58 4.60 6.85 -1.93
CA VAL A 58 4.33 5.45 -2.34
C VAL A 58 4.62 5.23 -3.82
N LEU A 59 4.11 6.09 -4.70
CA LEU A 59 4.38 6.03 -6.13
C LEU A 59 5.85 6.31 -6.43
N SER A 60 6.57 7.12 -5.63
CA SER A 60 8.01 7.31 -5.88
C SER A 60 8.87 6.06 -5.61
N VAL A 61 8.39 5.12 -4.78
CA VAL A 61 9.19 3.96 -4.33
C VAL A 61 8.68 2.62 -4.86
N LEU A 62 7.40 2.52 -5.19
CA LEU A 62 6.81 1.35 -5.81
C LEU A 62 6.89 1.42 -7.34
N SER A 63 6.81 0.26 -7.97
CA SER A 63 6.79 0.15 -9.43
C SER A 63 5.99 -1.06 -9.88
N GLY A 64 5.46 -0.98 -11.09
CA GLY A 64 4.76 -2.11 -11.73
C GLY A 64 3.53 -2.57 -10.97
N MET A 65 2.76 -1.64 -10.39
CA MET A 65 1.50 -1.95 -9.70
C MET A 65 0.50 -2.59 -10.66
N ARG A 66 -0.13 -3.70 -10.25
CA ARG A 66 -1.13 -4.45 -11.01
C ARG A 66 -2.20 -4.98 -10.09
N TYR A 67 -3.46 -4.59 -10.31
CA TYR A 67 -4.59 -5.16 -9.58
C TYR A 67 -4.98 -6.50 -10.21
N HIS A 68 -5.26 -7.48 -9.36
CA HIS A 68 -5.64 -8.83 -9.80
C HIS A 68 -7.06 -9.20 -9.36
N SER A 69 -7.57 -8.65 -8.26
CA SER A 69 -8.95 -8.85 -7.85
C SER A 69 -9.58 -7.56 -7.34
N ASP A 70 -10.88 -7.44 -7.60
CA ASP A 70 -11.74 -6.37 -7.13
C ASP A 70 -13.08 -7.01 -6.75
N ILE A 71 -13.29 -7.19 -5.45
CA ILE A 71 -14.36 -8.04 -4.91
C ILE A 71 -15.16 -7.23 -3.89
N GLY A 72 -16.48 -7.24 -3.97
CA GLY A 72 -17.31 -6.54 -3.00
C GLY A 72 -18.67 -6.15 -3.56
N ASP A 73 -19.30 -5.17 -2.94
CA ASP A 73 -20.54 -4.55 -3.38
C ASP A 73 -20.30 -3.11 -3.88
N ASP A 74 -21.35 -2.29 -3.99
CA ASP A 74 -21.25 -0.94 -4.52
C ASP A 74 -20.61 0.06 -3.53
N ARG A 75 -20.50 -0.30 -2.25
CA ARG A 75 -19.95 0.58 -1.20
C ARG A 75 -18.62 0.11 -0.67
N THR A 76 -18.40 -1.20 -0.56
CA THR A 76 -17.16 -1.75 0.02
C THR A 76 -16.51 -2.69 -0.97
N ARG A 77 -15.25 -2.40 -1.31
CA ARG A 77 -14.43 -3.21 -2.24
C ARG A 77 -13.16 -3.68 -1.54
N ALA A 78 -12.85 -4.96 -1.67
CA ALA A 78 -11.54 -5.52 -1.41
C ALA A 78 -10.76 -5.58 -2.73
N LEU A 79 -9.76 -4.73 -2.85
CA LEU A 79 -8.84 -4.66 -3.97
C LEU A 79 -7.57 -5.41 -3.60
N THR A 80 -7.03 -6.19 -4.53
CA THR A 80 -5.77 -6.88 -4.29
C THR A 80 -4.84 -6.67 -5.47
N ALA A 81 -3.58 -6.39 -5.18
CA ALA A 81 -2.59 -5.98 -6.15
C ALA A 81 -1.20 -6.54 -5.85
N THR A 82 -0.37 -6.60 -6.90
CA THR A 82 1.07 -6.81 -6.78
C THR A 82 1.82 -5.57 -7.23
N ALA A 83 2.93 -5.27 -6.57
CA ALA A 83 3.88 -4.22 -6.96
C ALA A 83 5.31 -4.65 -6.62
N ARG A 84 6.31 -3.85 -7.01
CA ARG A 84 7.71 -4.06 -6.63
C ARG A 84 8.28 -2.89 -5.84
N LEU A 85 9.02 -3.21 -4.79
CA LEU A 85 9.90 -2.30 -4.07
C LEU A 85 11.34 -2.79 -4.25
N GLY A 86 12.03 -2.22 -5.25
CA GLY A 86 13.32 -2.74 -5.68
C GLY A 86 13.24 -4.20 -6.14
N ASP A 87 14.00 -5.08 -5.47
CA ASP A 87 14.03 -6.51 -5.76
C ASP A 87 12.85 -7.28 -5.15
N LEU A 88 12.15 -6.70 -4.18
CA LEU A 88 11.06 -7.35 -3.46
C LEU A 88 9.72 -7.20 -4.19
N GLU A 89 8.98 -8.30 -4.26
CA GLU A 89 7.57 -8.29 -4.63
C GLU A 89 6.71 -7.98 -3.39
N ILE A 90 5.77 -7.05 -3.56
CA ILE A 90 4.75 -6.68 -2.59
C ILE A 90 3.41 -7.21 -3.10
N HIS A 91 2.65 -7.79 -2.18
CA HIS A 91 1.23 -8.08 -2.37
C HIS A 91 0.46 -7.19 -1.41
N GLU A 92 -0.42 -6.38 -1.97
CA GLU A 92 -1.29 -5.47 -1.25
C GLU A 92 -2.72 -5.99 -1.29
N ALA A 93 -3.42 -5.85 -0.18
CA ALA A 93 -4.87 -5.86 -0.13
C ALA A 93 -5.34 -4.54 0.46
N ALA A 94 -6.24 -3.85 -0.23
CA ALA A 94 -6.86 -2.62 0.22
C ALA A 94 -8.36 -2.86 0.35
N VAL A 95 -8.92 -2.65 1.54
CA VAL A 95 -10.37 -2.53 1.70
C VAL A 95 -10.70 -1.05 1.54
N VAL A 96 -11.50 -0.72 0.53
CA VAL A 96 -11.91 0.65 0.25
C VAL A 96 -13.42 0.80 0.42
N GLU A 97 -13.82 1.91 1.01
CA GLU A 97 -15.22 2.34 1.05
C GLU A 97 -15.45 3.50 0.09
N VAL A 98 -16.52 3.39 -0.70
CA VAL A 98 -16.96 4.38 -1.68
C VAL A 98 -18.20 5.09 -1.14
N ASP A 99 -18.23 6.40 -1.26
CA ASP A 99 -19.37 7.24 -0.88
C ASP A 99 -20.48 7.25 -1.95
N ASP A 100 -21.59 7.92 -1.65
CA ASP A 100 -22.73 8.05 -2.57
C ASP A 100 -22.39 8.85 -3.86
N GLY A 101 -21.28 9.59 -3.86
CA GLY A 101 -20.74 10.31 -5.01
C GLY A 101 -19.82 9.47 -5.90
N GLY A 102 -19.58 8.22 -5.54
CA GLY A 102 -18.67 7.33 -6.26
C GLY A 102 -17.19 7.60 -5.96
N LEU A 103 -16.87 8.31 -4.87
CA LEU A 103 -15.50 8.62 -4.46
C LEU A 103 -15.06 7.75 -3.28
N VAL A 104 -13.79 7.39 -3.24
CA VAL A 104 -13.20 6.60 -2.15
C VAL A 104 -13.06 7.47 -0.90
N ARG A 105 -13.76 7.12 0.18
CA ARG A 105 -13.76 7.86 1.46
C ARG A 105 -12.95 7.17 2.56
N ASP A 106 -12.74 5.87 2.49
CA ASP A 106 -11.95 5.12 3.47
C ASP A 106 -11.07 4.08 2.77
N ILE A 107 -9.84 3.93 3.21
CA ILE A 107 -8.86 2.99 2.66
C ILE A 107 -8.14 2.30 3.82
N THR A 108 -8.30 0.99 3.98
CA THR A 108 -7.52 0.19 4.92
C THR A 108 -6.56 -0.72 4.19
N LEU A 109 -5.26 -0.55 4.42
CA LEU A 109 -4.20 -1.28 3.72
C LEU A 109 -3.70 -2.48 4.52
N PHE A 110 -3.40 -3.57 3.80
CA PHE A 110 -2.73 -4.76 4.29
C PHE A 110 -1.65 -5.16 3.30
N ILE A 111 -0.47 -5.52 3.80
CA ILE A 111 0.66 -5.82 2.93
C ILE A 111 1.37 -7.09 3.39
N ARG A 112 1.76 -7.89 2.41
CA ARG A 112 2.63 -9.05 2.57
C ARG A 112 3.68 -9.07 1.45
N PRO A 113 4.75 -9.87 1.59
CA PRO A 113 5.19 -10.55 2.80
C PRO A 113 5.85 -9.56 3.79
N LEU A 114 6.07 -10.00 5.02
CA LEU A 114 6.67 -9.19 6.09
C LEU A 114 8.02 -8.52 5.70
N PRO A 115 8.94 -9.17 4.94
CA PRO A 115 10.15 -8.51 4.46
C PRO A 115 9.87 -7.31 3.56
N ALA A 116 8.81 -7.39 2.75
CA ALA A 116 8.41 -6.30 1.88
C ALA A 116 7.73 -5.16 2.66
N LEU A 117 6.91 -5.50 3.67
CA LEU A 117 6.32 -4.51 4.59
C LEU A 117 7.38 -3.73 5.37
N THR A 118 8.38 -4.43 5.91
CA THR A 118 9.48 -3.77 6.64
C THR A 118 10.40 -2.95 5.73
N ALA A 119 10.61 -3.39 4.48
CA ALA A 119 11.31 -2.58 3.50
C ALA A 119 10.50 -1.32 3.13
N LEU A 120 9.18 -1.43 2.99
CA LEU A 120 8.29 -0.28 2.75
C LEU A 120 8.36 0.73 3.89
N MET A 121 8.35 0.28 5.15
CA MET A 121 8.56 1.15 6.32
C MET A 121 9.84 1.98 6.21
N GLY A 122 10.94 1.34 5.75
CA GLY A 122 12.23 2.00 5.55
C GLY A 122 12.25 2.98 4.36
N ALA A 123 11.34 2.83 3.40
CA ALA A 123 11.22 3.70 2.23
C ALA A 123 10.27 4.90 2.50
N LEU A 124 9.12 4.64 3.14
CA LEU A 124 8.11 5.65 3.43
C LEU A 124 8.54 6.61 4.54
N GLY A 125 9.09 6.09 5.65
CA GLY A 125 9.45 6.91 6.81
C GLY A 125 10.37 8.09 6.47
N PRO A 126 11.46 7.89 5.72
CA PRO A 126 12.31 8.98 5.24
C PRO A 126 11.60 9.93 4.26
N GLY A 127 10.71 9.43 3.40
CA GLY A 127 9.93 10.26 2.47
C GLY A 127 9.01 11.22 3.21
N MET A 128 8.19 10.68 4.12
CA MET A 128 7.29 11.46 4.98
C MET A 128 8.05 12.45 5.87
N ALA A 129 9.16 12.03 6.48
CA ALA A 129 9.97 12.93 7.31
C ALA A 129 10.55 14.12 6.51
N ARG A 130 10.89 13.92 5.23
CA ARG A 130 11.33 15.02 4.36
C ARG A 130 10.18 15.95 3.97
N ALA A 131 9.04 15.38 3.60
CA ALA A 131 7.87 16.15 3.22
C ALA A 131 7.29 16.96 4.40
N SER A 132 7.41 16.45 5.63
CA SER A 132 7.14 17.20 6.87
C SER A 132 8.28 18.17 7.30
N GLY A 133 9.29 18.44 6.46
CA GLY A 133 10.36 19.41 6.73
C GLY A 133 11.40 18.98 7.78
N ARG A 134 11.52 17.68 8.10
CA ARG A 134 12.42 17.12 9.13
C ARG A 134 13.46 16.15 8.53
N PRO A 135 14.41 16.63 7.69
CA PRO A 135 15.35 15.75 6.98
C PRO A 135 16.31 14.96 7.91
N GLY A 136 16.65 15.49 9.09
CA GLY A 136 17.45 14.76 10.07
C GLY A 136 16.73 13.53 10.65
N LEU A 137 15.40 13.61 10.79
CA LEU A 137 14.57 12.50 11.26
C LEU A 137 14.49 11.38 10.20
N ALA A 138 14.56 11.74 8.92
CA ALA A 138 14.54 10.77 7.82
C ALA A 138 15.71 9.77 7.91
N LEU A 139 16.91 10.25 8.27
CA LEU A 139 18.08 9.40 8.44
C LEU A 139 17.94 8.47 9.67
N LEU A 140 17.43 9.00 10.78
CA LEU A 140 17.22 8.23 12.01
C LEU A 140 16.19 7.12 11.82
N VAL A 141 15.04 7.45 11.21
CA VAL A 141 13.98 6.47 10.91
C VAL A 141 14.50 5.39 9.97
N GLY A 142 15.19 5.78 8.89
CA GLY A 142 15.79 4.82 7.96
C GLY A 142 16.81 3.90 8.64
N ALA A 143 17.65 4.43 9.54
CA ALA A 143 18.62 3.64 10.28
C ALA A 143 17.95 2.66 11.26
N ALA A 144 16.88 3.08 11.94
CA ALA A 144 16.17 2.25 12.91
C ALA A 144 15.47 1.04 12.29
N VAL A 145 14.98 1.15 11.05
CA VAL A 145 14.26 0.06 10.35
C VAL A 145 15.20 -0.99 9.72
N LYS A 146 16.45 -0.62 9.41
CA LYS A 146 17.41 -1.51 8.73
C LYS A 146 17.62 -2.87 9.42
N PRO A 147 17.86 -2.96 10.74
CA PRO A 147 18.03 -4.25 11.41
C PRO A 147 16.78 -5.13 11.26
N LEU A 148 15.59 -4.56 11.43
CA LEU A 148 14.33 -5.28 11.27
C LEU A 148 14.17 -5.82 9.84
N ALA A 149 14.40 -4.99 8.83
CA ALA A 149 14.32 -5.41 7.43
C ALA A 149 15.34 -6.51 7.07
N ALA A 150 16.54 -6.50 7.67
CA ALA A 150 17.52 -7.55 7.48
C ALA A 150 17.08 -8.87 8.12
N MET A 151 16.56 -8.83 9.35
CA MET A 151 16.07 -10.01 10.06
C MET A 151 14.89 -10.66 9.33
N THR A 152 13.91 -9.88 8.88
CA THR A 152 12.73 -10.40 8.18
C THR A 152 13.11 -11.01 6.83
N ARG A 153 13.98 -10.35 6.05
CA ARG A 153 14.51 -10.90 4.78
C ARG A 153 15.26 -12.21 5.00
N LEU A 154 16.10 -12.28 6.03
CA LEU A 154 16.81 -13.52 6.36
C LEU A 154 15.82 -14.62 6.72
N GLY A 155 14.91 -14.36 7.65
CA GLY A 155 13.92 -15.33 8.10
C GLY A 155 13.09 -15.90 6.94
N ASP A 156 12.57 -15.03 6.07
CA ASP A 156 11.75 -15.43 4.93
C ASP A 156 12.53 -16.23 3.88
N ARG A 157 13.77 -15.81 3.56
CA ARG A 157 14.57 -16.46 2.51
C ARG A 157 15.24 -17.75 2.97
N THR A 158 15.64 -17.87 4.23
CA THR A 158 16.45 -18.99 4.72
C THR A 158 15.75 -19.87 5.74
N LEU A 159 14.99 -19.32 6.68
CA LEU A 159 14.38 -20.10 7.76
C LEU A 159 13.03 -20.68 7.38
N VAL A 160 12.18 -19.92 6.68
CA VAL A 160 10.85 -20.41 6.25
C VAL A 160 10.96 -21.69 5.41
N PRO A 161 11.84 -21.79 4.39
CA PRO A 161 11.98 -23.01 3.61
C PRO A 161 12.43 -24.24 4.42
N LEU A 162 13.12 -24.05 5.54
CA LEU A 162 13.60 -25.15 6.40
C LEU A 162 12.48 -25.75 7.27
N VAL A 163 11.46 -24.97 7.60
CA VAL A 163 10.34 -25.40 8.45
C VAL A 163 9.09 -25.75 7.65
N THR A 164 8.97 -25.26 6.42
CA THR A 164 7.96 -25.73 5.47
C THR A 164 8.43 -27.05 4.87
N ARG A 165 7.66 -28.14 5.05
CA ARG A 165 7.97 -29.42 4.42
C ARG A 165 8.05 -29.25 2.90
N PRO A 166 8.99 -29.93 2.20
CA PRO A 166 9.02 -29.92 0.75
C PRO A 166 7.67 -30.44 0.24
N ASP A 167 7.12 -29.71 -0.73
CA ASP A 167 5.83 -29.96 -1.37
C ASP A 167 5.73 -31.45 -1.76
N ARG A 168 4.81 -32.19 -1.13
CA ARG A 168 4.48 -33.55 -1.60
C ARG A 168 3.60 -33.38 -2.83
N ARG A 169 4.24 -33.23 -3.97
CA ARG A 169 3.61 -33.53 -5.27
C ARG A 169 3.34 -35.02 -5.40
#